data_AF-A0A0L6JF11-F1
#
_entry.id   AF-A0A0L6JF11-F1
#
_cell.length_a   1.000
_cell.length_b   1.000
_cell.length_c   1.000
_cell.angle_alpha   90.00
_cell.angle_beta   90.00
_cell.angle_gamma   90.00
#
_symmetry.space_group_name_H-M   'P 1'
#
loop_
_entity.id
_entity.type
_entity.pdbx_description
1 polymer ?
#
loop_
_entity_poly.entity_id
_entity_poly.type
_entity_poly.pdbx_seq_one_letter_code
_entity_poly.pdbx_strand_id
1 'polypeptide(L)'
;MDASPEFPRQSRVPVFNMPGVVTLSIGLLMAIQALREFVLPDTLDIRVVLDLALVPARWTVWFDPGKAADVIQAAAGAGDPDMEAAREAFARYITSEHALQPWTLGTYALLHGSWMHVIFNSVWLAAFGSPVARRCGAWRYGLIALAGTVAGGLLHVMVDPLSAGPLVGASAGISALMAAAARFVFQPPASGYTGQPWQLPPHRPAETIPELLRNRTAVAFLAIWLVTNLLFGLVSVPLVGENAAIAWDAHLGGFIAGFLLFPFLDRRETARI
;
A
#
# COMPACT_ATOMS: atom_id res chain seq x y z
N MET A 1 38.12 -27.36 -38.84
CA MET A 1 37.97 -26.71 -37.53
C MET A 1 36.86 -25.70 -37.70
N ASP A 2 35.73 -25.94 -37.06
CA ASP A 2 34.55 -25.06 -37.12
C ASP A 2 34.85 -23.82 -36.26
N ALA A 3 35.11 -22.69 -36.92
CA ALA A 3 35.48 -21.42 -36.28
C ALA A 3 34.25 -20.53 -36.04
N SER A 4 33.13 -21.15 -35.65
CA SER A 4 31.94 -20.43 -35.25
C SER A 4 32.21 -19.79 -33.87
N PRO A 5 32.03 -18.46 -33.72
CA PRO A 5 32.23 -17.80 -32.44
C PRO A 5 31.24 -18.35 -31.41
N GLU A 6 31.74 -18.89 -30.30
CA GLU A 6 30.91 -19.31 -29.17
C GLU A 6 30.24 -18.08 -28.57
N PHE A 7 28.97 -17.87 -28.90
CA PHE A 7 28.16 -16.87 -28.24
C PHE A 7 27.90 -17.32 -26.79
N PRO A 8 28.04 -16.41 -25.79
CA PRO A 8 27.67 -16.72 -24.42
C PRO A 8 26.23 -17.23 -24.39
N ARG A 9 26.00 -18.40 -23.77
CA ARG A 9 24.65 -18.93 -23.58
C ARG A 9 23.83 -17.87 -22.83
N GLN A 10 22.84 -17.29 -23.50
CA GLN A 10 21.88 -16.40 -22.84
C GLN A 10 21.20 -17.22 -21.74
N SER A 11 21.51 -16.93 -20.48
CA SER A 11 20.81 -17.53 -19.35
C SER A 11 19.34 -17.20 -19.52
N ARG A 12 18.47 -18.21 -19.53
CA ARG A 12 17.02 -18.00 -19.56
C ARG A 12 16.65 -17.12 -18.38
N VAL A 13 16.40 -15.84 -18.64
CA VAL A 13 15.92 -14.92 -17.61
C VAL A 13 14.48 -15.37 -17.33
N PRO A 14 14.14 -15.75 -16.08
CA PRO A 14 12.77 -16.12 -15.77
C PRO A 14 11.82 -14.99 -16.18
N VAL A 15 10.69 -15.34 -16.79
CA VAL A 15 9.66 -14.37 -17.23
C VAL A 15 9.17 -13.50 -16.06
N PHE A 16 9.22 -14.03 -14.83
CA PHE A 16 8.97 -13.31 -13.59
C PHE A 16 10.24 -13.26 -12.72
N ASN A 17 11.18 -12.37 -13.04
CA ASN A 17 12.31 -12.06 -12.16
C ASN A 17 11.88 -11.10 -11.02
N MET A 18 10.89 -11.51 -10.24
CA MET A 18 10.39 -10.74 -9.09
C MET A 18 11.27 -11.03 -7.85
N PRO A 19 11.63 -10.01 -7.04
CA PRO A 19 12.38 -10.25 -5.80
C PRO A 19 11.60 -11.16 -4.85
N GLY A 20 12.29 -12.12 -4.23
CA GLY A 20 11.66 -13.12 -3.36
C GLY A 20 10.83 -12.52 -2.22
N VAL A 21 11.22 -11.36 -1.67
CA VAL A 21 10.44 -10.65 -0.64
C VAL A 21 9.08 -10.16 -1.17
N VAL A 22 9.02 -9.69 -2.42
CA VAL A 22 7.77 -9.20 -3.02
C VAL A 22 6.85 -10.37 -3.35
N THR A 23 7.42 -11.46 -3.88
CA THR A 23 6.68 -12.71 -4.12
C THR A 23 6.13 -13.28 -2.81
N LEU A 24 6.92 -13.28 -1.74
CA LEU A 24 6.49 -13.73 -0.41
C LEU A 24 5.37 -12.84 0.13
N SER A 25 5.48 -11.52 0.01
CA SER A 25 4.41 -10.59 0.44
C SER A 25 3.10 -10.88 -0.30
N ILE A 26 3.15 -11.02 -1.63
CA ILE A 26 1.96 -11.35 -2.44
C ILE A 26 1.37 -12.70 -2.03
N GLY A 27 2.23 -13.72 -1.91
CA GLY A 27 1.81 -15.06 -1.49
C GLY A 27 1.16 -15.06 -0.11
N LEU A 28 1.68 -14.28 0.84
CA LEU A 28 1.11 -14.12 2.17
C LEU A 28 -0.28 -13.46 2.11
N LEU A 29 -0.43 -12.36 1.37
CA LEU A 29 -1.73 -11.68 1.24
C LEU A 29 -2.79 -12.60 0.60
N MET A 30 -2.41 -13.32 -0.45
CA MET A 30 -3.28 -14.30 -1.11
C MET A 30 -3.64 -15.46 -0.18
N ALA A 31 -2.69 -15.97 0.59
CA ALA A 31 -2.93 -17.05 1.53
C ALA A 31 -3.85 -16.63 2.68
N ILE A 32 -3.68 -15.41 3.21
CA ILE A 32 -4.59 -14.85 4.23
C ILE A 32 -6.01 -14.72 3.66
N GLN A 33 -6.16 -14.18 2.45
CA GLN A 33 -7.48 -14.10 1.80
C GLN A 33 -8.10 -15.49 1.59
N ALA A 34 -7.33 -16.46 1.10
CA ALA A 34 -7.80 -17.83 0.88
C ALA A 34 -8.22 -18.52 2.18
N LEU A 35 -7.43 -18.34 3.25
CA LEU A 35 -7.72 -18.91 4.56
C LEU A 35 -9.03 -18.33 5.12
N ARG A 36 -9.19 -17.01 5.03
CA ARG A 36 -10.39 -16.30 5.51
C ARG A 36 -11.65 -16.72 4.76
N GLU A 37 -11.58 -16.82 3.44
CA GLU A 37 -12.74 -17.12 2.59
C GLU A 37 -13.14 -18.60 2.61
N PHE A 38 -12.16 -19.53 2.59
CA PHE A 38 -12.42 -20.94 2.30
C PHE A 38 -12.21 -21.89 3.48
N VAL A 39 -11.57 -21.42 4.56
CA VAL A 39 -11.14 -22.30 5.66
C VAL A 39 -11.74 -21.88 7.00
N LEU A 40 -11.77 -20.57 7.28
CA LEU A 40 -12.29 -20.07 8.56
C LEU A 40 -13.84 -20.12 8.59
N PRO A 41 -14.43 -20.61 9.69
CA PRO A 41 -15.84 -20.35 9.97
C PRO A 41 -16.13 -18.85 10.08
N ASP A 42 -17.32 -18.42 9.67
CA ASP A 42 -17.72 -17.00 9.64
C ASP A 42 -17.47 -16.28 10.98
N THR A 43 -17.77 -16.93 12.11
CA THR A 43 -17.55 -16.35 13.44
C THR A 43 -16.08 -16.14 13.80
N LEU A 44 -15.16 -16.92 13.21
CA LEU A 44 -13.73 -16.73 13.36
C LEU A 44 -13.23 -15.68 12.38
N ASP A 45 -13.73 -15.66 11.15
CA ASP A 45 -13.36 -14.61 10.19
C ASP A 45 -13.74 -13.20 10.68
N ILE A 46 -14.97 -13.04 11.19
CA ILE A 46 -15.44 -11.78 11.78
C ILE A 46 -14.52 -11.33 12.91
N ARG A 47 -14.06 -12.25 13.77
CA ARG A 47 -13.11 -11.93 14.85
C ARG A 47 -11.75 -11.50 14.30
N VAL A 48 -11.23 -12.19 13.29
CA VAL A 48 -9.99 -11.81 12.61
C VAL A 48 -10.08 -10.39 12.04
N VAL A 49 -11.21 -10.05 11.40
CA VAL A 49 -11.44 -8.68 10.90
C VAL A 49 -11.52 -7.68 12.04
N LEU A 50 -12.30 -7.96 13.08
CA LEU A 50 -12.47 -7.09 14.25
C LEU A 50 -11.18 -6.81 14.99
N ASP A 51 -10.27 -7.79 15.06
CA ASP A 51 -9.02 -7.70 15.80
C ASP A 51 -7.87 -7.09 14.99
N LEU A 52 -7.90 -7.20 13.66
CA LEU A 52 -6.78 -6.79 12.79
C LEU A 52 -7.08 -5.58 11.90
N ALA A 53 -8.34 -5.27 11.60
CA ALA A 53 -8.72 -4.09 10.82
C ALA A 53 -8.60 -2.82 11.66
N LEU A 54 -8.28 -1.70 11.01
CA LEU A 54 -8.23 -0.41 11.67
C LEU A 54 -9.63 0.22 11.67
N VAL A 55 -10.17 0.53 12.84
CA VAL A 55 -11.46 1.22 12.97
C VAL A 55 -11.22 2.58 13.61
N PRO A 56 -11.38 3.71 12.88
CA PRO A 56 -11.14 5.05 13.41
C PRO A 56 -11.89 5.36 14.70
N ALA A 57 -13.15 4.94 14.79
CA ALA A 57 -13.97 5.12 15.99
C ALA A 57 -13.34 4.53 17.27
N ARG A 58 -12.60 3.40 17.18
CA ARG A 58 -11.90 2.84 18.36
C ARG A 58 -10.90 3.82 18.95
N TRP A 59 -10.19 4.54 18.08
CA TRP A 59 -9.20 5.54 18.49
C TRP A 59 -9.90 6.73 19.13
N THR A 60 -10.92 7.28 18.47
CA THR A 60 -11.67 8.43 18.96
C THR A 60 -12.29 8.17 20.34
N VAL A 61 -12.98 7.05 20.51
CA VAL A 61 -13.71 6.74 21.74
C VAL A 61 -12.74 6.37 22.87
N TRP A 62 -11.56 5.82 22.56
CA TRP A 62 -10.53 5.57 23.57
C TRP A 62 -9.94 6.88 24.14
N PHE A 63 -9.73 7.90 23.30
CA PHE A 63 -9.24 9.21 23.75
C PHE A 63 -10.33 10.10 24.35
N ASP A 64 -11.55 10.04 23.81
CA ASP A 64 -12.72 10.79 24.28
C ASP A 64 -13.95 9.86 24.34
N PRO A 65 -14.18 9.20 25.49
CA PRO A 65 -15.32 8.29 25.65
C PRO A 65 -16.68 8.97 25.47
N GLY A 66 -16.75 10.30 25.60
CA GLY A 66 -17.96 11.09 25.36
C GLY A 66 -18.43 11.06 23.90
N LYS A 67 -17.54 10.69 22.97
CA LYS A 67 -17.84 10.60 21.53
C LYS A 67 -18.56 9.32 21.10
N ALA A 68 -18.85 8.40 22.01
CA ALA A 68 -19.54 7.16 21.68
C ALA A 68 -20.91 7.40 21.00
N ALA A 69 -21.69 8.38 21.47
CA ALA A 69 -22.98 8.72 20.86
C ALA A 69 -22.81 9.31 19.45
N ASP A 70 -21.82 10.18 19.25
CA ASP A 70 -21.50 10.79 17.96
C ASP A 70 -21.09 9.72 16.93
N VAL A 71 -20.31 8.72 17.34
CA VAL A 71 -19.92 7.57 16.50
C VAL A 71 -21.14 6.75 16.07
N ILE A 72 -22.03 6.42 17.01
CA ILE A 72 -23.24 5.63 16.71
C ILE A 72 -24.15 6.40 15.73
N GLN A 73 -24.33 7.71 15.96
CA GLN A 73 -25.11 8.57 15.07
C GLN A 73 -24.48 8.67 13.67
N ALA A 74 -23.16 8.84 13.58
CA ALA A 74 -22.44 8.87 12.32
C ALA A 74 -22.57 7.56 11.55
N ALA A 75 -22.49 6.41 12.25
CA ALA A 75 -22.64 5.10 11.64
C ALA A 75 -24.05 4.85 11.09
N ALA A 76 -25.09 5.38 11.74
CA ALA A 76 -26.47 5.28 11.24
C ALA A 76 -26.65 6.11 9.95
N GLY A 77 -26.15 7.34 9.93
CA GLY A 77 -26.34 8.28 8.81
C GLY A 77 -25.51 8.03 7.53
N ALA A 78 -24.61 7.03 7.51
CA ALA A 78 -23.64 6.86 6.42
C ALA A 78 -23.95 5.71 5.45
N GLY A 79 -24.18 5.98 4.16
CA GLY A 79 -24.24 4.95 3.11
C GLY A 79 -25.63 4.35 2.85
N ASP A 80 -25.68 3.06 2.49
CA ASP A 80 -26.89 2.37 2.02
C ASP A 80 -27.93 2.14 3.14
N PRO A 81 -29.15 2.73 3.08
CA PRO A 81 -30.18 2.60 4.11
C PRO A 81 -30.45 1.17 4.58
N ASP A 82 -30.31 0.17 3.71
CA ASP A 82 -30.57 -1.23 4.05
C ASP A 82 -29.55 -1.80 5.06
N MET A 83 -28.37 -1.19 5.16
CA MET A 83 -27.29 -1.60 6.08
C MET A 83 -27.22 -0.74 7.35
N GLU A 84 -28.14 0.21 7.53
CA GLU A 84 -28.12 1.17 8.65
C GLU A 84 -28.12 0.48 10.02
N ALA A 85 -29.07 -0.43 10.24
CA ALA A 85 -29.18 -1.14 11.50
C ALA A 85 -27.93 -1.99 11.82
N ALA A 86 -27.31 -2.58 10.81
CA ALA A 86 -26.09 -3.37 10.98
C ALA A 86 -24.89 -2.49 11.33
N ARG A 87 -24.74 -1.34 10.66
CA ARG A 87 -23.69 -0.35 10.95
C ARG A 87 -23.84 0.23 12.35
N GLU A 88 -25.06 0.57 12.75
CA GLU A 88 -25.33 1.07 14.09
C GLU A 88 -25.04 0.01 15.18
N ALA A 89 -25.48 -1.24 14.97
CA ALA A 89 -25.18 -2.34 15.88
C ALA A 89 -23.66 -2.58 16.02
N PHE A 90 -22.93 -2.51 14.91
CA PHE A 90 -21.47 -2.61 14.92
C PHE A 90 -20.81 -1.44 15.67
N ALA A 91 -21.26 -0.21 15.44
CA ALA A 91 -20.77 0.96 16.17
C ALA A 91 -21.00 0.84 17.67
N ARG A 92 -22.17 0.35 18.10
CA ARG A 92 -22.47 0.05 19.52
C ARG A 92 -21.54 -1.02 20.08
N TYR A 93 -21.25 -2.08 19.33
CA TYR A 93 -20.30 -3.11 19.74
C TYR A 93 -18.90 -2.52 19.98
N ILE A 94 -18.36 -1.80 18.99
CA ILE A 94 -17.02 -1.20 19.03
C ILE A 94 -16.87 -0.19 20.18
N THR A 95 -17.86 0.68 20.35
CA THR A 95 -17.86 1.70 21.42
C THR A 95 -17.96 1.09 22.81
N SER A 96 -18.56 -0.10 22.96
CA SER A 96 -18.71 -0.79 24.25
C SER A 96 -17.46 -1.51 24.75
N GLU A 97 -16.58 -1.95 23.84
CA GLU A 97 -15.39 -2.75 24.18
C GLU A 97 -14.27 -1.90 24.82
N HIS A 98 -14.24 -0.60 24.50
CA HIS A 98 -13.27 0.38 25.01
C HIS A 98 -11.79 -0.06 24.92
N ALA A 99 -11.42 -0.68 23.79
CA ALA A 99 -10.07 -1.16 23.50
C ALA A 99 -9.45 -0.44 22.28
N LEU A 100 -8.25 0.14 22.45
CA LEU A 100 -7.54 0.89 21.40
C LEU A 100 -7.04 0.02 20.25
N GLN A 101 -6.52 -1.18 20.55
CA GLN A 101 -5.92 -2.11 19.59
C GLN A 101 -4.85 -1.45 18.67
N PRO A 102 -3.73 -0.93 19.21
CA PRO A 102 -2.78 -0.12 18.44
C PRO A 102 -2.07 -0.87 17.31
N TRP A 103 -2.00 -2.20 17.36
CA TRP A 103 -1.43 -3.02 16.28
C TRP A 103 -2.24 -2.91 14.97
N THR A 104 -3.51 -2.50 15.05
CA THR A 104 -4.38 -2.33 13.88
C THR A 104 -3.85 -1.30 12.90
N LEU A 105 -3.02 -0.33 13.32
CA LEU A 105 -2.30 0.59 12.43
C LEU A 105 -1.34 -0.09 11.45
N GLY A 106 -0.93 -1.34 11.73
CA GLY A 106 -0.09 -2.13 10.84
C GLY A 106 -0.82 -3.32 10.24
N THR A 107 -1.62 -4.04 11.05
CA THR A 107 -2.20 -5.32 10.64
C THR A 107 -3.33 -5.19 9.63
N TYR A 108 -3.97 -4.02 9.51
CA TYR A 108 -5.04 -3.80 8.55
C TYR A 108 -4.59 -4.04 7.10
N ALA A 109 -3.29 -3.83 6.81
CA ALA A 109 -2.71 -4.08 5.50
C ALA A 109 -2.70 -5.56 5.07
N LEU A 110 -2.88 -6.48 6.02
CA LEU A 110 -2.93 -7.92 5.74
C LEU A 110 -4.32 -8.38 5.31
N LEU A 111 -5.37 -7.63 5.68
CA LEU A 111 -6.75 -7.96 5.38
C LEU A 111 -7.18 -7.38 4.04
N HIS A 112 -8.06 -8.09 3.34
CA HIS A 112 -8.70 -7.62 2.12
C HIS A 112 -10.20 -7.95 2.19
N GLY A 113 -11.01 -7.10 1.56
CA GLY A 113 -12.47 -7.25 1.53
C GLY A 113 -12.99 -8.15 0.42
N SER A 114 -12.16 -8.46 -0.59
CA SER A 114 -12.53 -9.31 -1.72
C SER A 114 -11.30 -9.87 -2.44
N TRP A 115 -11.51 -10.89 -3.28
CA TRP A 115 -10.48 -11.42 -4.18
C TRP A 115 -9.96 -10.36 -5.14
N MET A 116 -10.85 -9.53 -5.68
CA MET A 116 -10.45 -8.46 -6.59
C MET A 116 -9.52 -7.46 -5.91
N HIS A 117 -9.81 -7.11 -4.66
CA HIS A 117 -9.02 -6.17 -3.88
C HIS A 117 -7.60 -6.68 -3.65
N VAL A 118 -7.43 -7.95 -3.25
CA VAL A 118 -6.08 -8.53 -3.06
C VAL A 118 -5.34 -8.72 -4.39
N ILE A 119 -6.04 -9.03 -5.48
CA ILE A 119 -5.44 -9.17 -6.82
C ILE A 119 -4.89 -7.82 -7.30
N PHE A 120 -5.68 -6.74 -7.20
CA PHE A 120 -5.19 -5.41 -7.57
C PHE A 120 -4.01 -4.99 -6.71
N ASN A 121 -4.10 -5.14 -5.38
CA ASN A 121 -2.97 -4.84 -4.50
C ASN A 121 -1.73 -5.66 -4.87
N SER A 122 -1.89 -6.93 -5.25
CA SER A 122 -0.78 -7.79 -5.67
C SER A 122 -0.12 -7.32 -6.97
N VAL A 123 -0.91 -6.87 -7.96
CA VAL A 123 -0.40 -6.30 -9.21
C VAL A 123 0.39 -5.02 -8.95
N TRP A 124 -0.15 -4.09 -8.15
CA TRP A 124 0.53 -2.85 -7.79
C TRP A 124 1.78 -3.12 -6.93
N LEU A 125 1.71 -4.06 -5.99
CA LEU A 125 2.85 -4.48 -5.17
C LEU A 125 3.95 -5.12 -6.03
N ALA A 126 3.60 -5.93 -7.03
CA ALA A 126 4.55 -6.47 -7.99
C ALA A 126 5.23 -5.36 -8.80
N ALA A 127 4.46 -4.39 -9.29
CA ALA A 127 4.96 -3.29 -10.11
C ALA A 127 5.91 -2.36 -9.36
N PHE A 128 5.53 -1.92 -8.15
CA PHE A 128 6.25 -0.88 -7.39
C PHE A 128 7.12 -1.42 -6.27
N GLY A 129 6.73 -2.54 -5.66
CA GLY A 129 7.55 -3.21 -4.65
C GLY A 129 8.83 -3.79 -5.24
N SER A 130 8.77 -4.35 -6.45
CA SER A 130 9.93 -4.95 -7.12
C SER A 130 11.13 -4.01 -7.30
N PRO A 131 10.98 -2.81 -7.91
CA PRO A 131 12.11 -1.88 -8.05
C PRO A 131 12.66 -1.42 -6.69
N VAL A 132 11.81 -1.17 -5.70
CA VAL A 132 12.25 -0.76 -4.35
C VAL A 132 13.00 -1.88 -3.63
N ALA A 133 12.50 -3.12 -3.69
CA ALA A 133 13.16 -4.27 -3.08
C ALA A 133 14.52 -4.56 -3.73
N ARG A 134 14.66 -4.41 -5.05
CA ARG A 134 15.95 -4.54 -5.74
C ARG A 134 16.93 -3.45 -5.33
N ARG A 135 16.44 -2.23 -5.11
CA ARG A 135 17.28 -1.07 -4.77
C ARG A 135 17.75 -1.06 -3.31
N CYS A 136 16.83 -1.29 -2.37
CA CYS A 136 17.10 -1.10 -0.95
C CYS A 136 17.31 -2.42 -0.18
N GLY A 137 17.00 -3.55 -0.80
CA GLY A 137 16.94 -4.87 -0.18
C GLY A 137 15.63 -5.11 0.60
N ALA A 138 15.42 -6.36 1.00
CA ALA A 138 14.17 -6.83 1.62
C ALA A 138 13.78 -6.08 2.90
N TRP A 139 14.74 -5.85 3.79
CA TRP A 139 14.50 -5.19 5.08
C TRP A 139 13.97 -3.75 4.91
N ARG A 140 14.64 -2.94 4.09
CA ARG A 140 14.27 -1.53 3.87
C ARG A 140 12.98 -1.40 3.07
N TYR A 141 12.74 -2.30 2.12
CA TYR A 141 11.45 -2.44 1.46
C TYR A 141 10.33 -2.65 2.49
N GLY A 142 10.51 -3.58 3.43
CA GLY A 142 9.55 -3.84 4.50
C GLY A 142 9.33 -2.63 5.41
N LEU A 143 10.39 -1.91 5.78
CA LEU A 143 10.29 -0.68 6.56
C LEU A 143 9.52 0.43 5.85
N ILE A 144 9.75 0.65 4.55
CA ILE A 144 9.03 1.65 3.76
C ILE A 144 7.55 1.29 3.70
N ALA A 145 7.24 0.02 3.41
CA ALA A 145 5.87 -0.46 3.34
C ALA A 145 5.15 -0.31 4.69
N LEU A 146 5.77 -0.73 5.80
CA LEU A 146 5.19 -0.65 7.14
C LEU A 146 5.00 0.81 7.60
N ALA A 147 6.00 1.67 7.40
CA ALA A 147 5.87 3.09 7.72
C ALA A 147 4.76 3.75 6.90
N GLY A 148 4.63 3.37 5.63
CA GLY A 148 3.53 3.75 4.76
C GLY A 148 2.16 3.34 5.29
N THR A 149 2.03 2.07 5.66
CA THR A 149 0.81 1.53 6.27
C THR A 149 0.44 2.28 7.56
N VAL A 150 1.38 2.47 8.48
CA VAL A 150 1.11 3.20 9.73
C VAL A 150 0.72 4.65 9.47
N ALA A 151 1.44 5.37 8.61
CA ALA A 151 1.11 6.75 8.27
C ALA A 151 -0.23 6.88 7.55
N GLY A 152 -0.57 5.93 6.67
CA GLY A 152 -1.87 5.86 6.01
C GLY A 152 -3.00 5.64 7.00
N GLY A 153 -2.86 4.66 7.90
CA GLY A 153 -3.83 4.41 8.96
C GLY A 153 -4.04 5.63 9.86
N LEU A 154 -2.95 6.29 10.28
CA LEU A 154 -3.04 7.51 11.08
C LEU A 154 -3.75 8.65 10.34
N LEU A 155 -3.45 8.87 9.07
CA LEU A 155 -4.14 9.91 8.29
C LEU A 155 -5.62 9.58 8.13
N HIS A 156 -5.99 8.32 7.93
CA HIS A 156 -7.38 7.90 7.86
C HIS A 156 -8.14 8.16 9.16
N VAL A 157 -7.52 7.84 10.31
CA VAL A 157 -8.08 8.17 11.64
C VAL A 157 -8.28 9.68 11.82
N MET A 158 -7.38 10.50 11.28
CA MET A 158 -7.49 11.97 11.40
C MET A 158 -8.54 12.57 10.46
N VAL A 159 -8.73 11.99 9.28
CA VAL A 159 -9.66 12.50 8.25
C VAL A 159 -11.10 12.10 8.56
N ASP A 160 -11.33 10.87 9.01
CA ASP A 160 -12.68 10.37 9.36
C ASP A 160 -12.71 9.68 10.74
N PRO A 161 -12.53 10.45 11.83
CA PRO A 161 -12.37 9.91 13.18
C PRO A 161 -13.62 9.20 13.73
N LEU A 162 -14.81 9.51 13.21
CA LEU A 162 -16.07 8.92 13.68
C LEU A 162 -16.45 7.65 12.91
N SER A 163 -15.70 7.29 11.87
CA SER A 163 -16.00 6.11 11.07
C SER A 163 -15.91 4.82 11.89
N ALA A 164 -17.03 4.09 11.90
CA ALA A 164 -17.08 2.72 12.38
C ALA A 164 -16.71 1.70 11.29
N GLY A 165 -16.43 2.15 10.06
CA GLY A 165 -16.06 1.26 8.96
C GLY A 165 -14.66 0.65 9.19
N PRO A 166 -14.47 -0.67 9.06
CA PRO A 166 -13.15 -1.27 9.14
C PRO A 166 -12.32 -0.94 7.90
N LEU A 167 -11.19 -0.25 8.09
CA LEU A 167 -10.17 -0.07 7.07
C LEU A 167 -9.38 -1.37 6.91
N VAL A 168 -9.24 -1.83 5.66
CA VAL A 168 -8.46 -3.01 5.27
C VAL A 168 -7.72 -2.74 3.95
N GLY A 169 -6.59 -3.40 3.73
CA GLY A 169 -5.89 -3.40 2.44
C GLY A 169 -4.45 -2.91 2.51
N ALA A 170 -3.57 -3.55 1.73
CA ALA A 170 -2.13 -3.25 1.68
C ALA A 170 -1.79 -1.93 0.96
N SER A 171 -2.79 -1.25 0.42
CA SER A 171 -2.66 -0.17 -0.55
C SER A 171 -1.93 1.07 -0.03
N ALA A 172 -2.01 1.39 1.27
CA ALA A 172 -1.23 2.48 1.86
C ALA A 172 0.29 2.19 1.84
N GLY A 173 0.68 0.97 2.22
CA GLY A 173 2.08 0.53 2.13
C GLY A 173 2.56 0.43 0.68
N ILE A 174 1.70 -0.01 -0.24
CA ILE A 174 2.00 -0.01 -1.69
C ILE A 174 2.16 1.43 -2.20
N SER A 175 1.33 2.37 -1.76
CA SER A 175 1.44 3.79 -2.13
C SER A 175 2.77 4.38 -1.67
N ALA A 176 3.27 3.97 -0.49
CA ALA A 176 4.59 4.35 -0.01
C ALA A 176 5.72 3.81 -0.90
N LEU A 177 5.64 2.53 -1.29
CA LEU A 177 6.60 1.91 -2.20
C LEU A 177 6.59 2.57 -3.58
N MET A 178 5.41 2.92 -4.08
CA MET A 178 5.26 3.62 -5.34
C MET A 178 5.84 5.04 -5.28
N ALA A 179 5.62 5.77 -4.18
CA ALA A 179 6.24 7.07 -3.94
C ALA A 179 7.77 6.97 -3.93
N ALA A 180 8.32 5.95 -3.25
CA ALA A 180 9.75 5.65 -3.24
C ALA A 180 10.27 5.33 -4.65
N ALA A 181 9.57 4.47 -5.40
CA ALA A 181 9.91 4.09 -6.77
C ALA A 181 9.95 5.29 -7.72
N ALA A 182 8.99 6.21 -7.61
CA ALA A 182 8.91 7.39 -8.46
C ALA A 182 10.17 8.28 -8.39
N ARG A 183 10.95 8.21 -7.30
CA ARG A 183 12.18 8.99 -7.10
C ARG A 183 13.37 8.51 -7.94
N PHE A 184 13.29 7.33 -8.55
CA PHE A 184 14.41 6.76 -9.29
C PHE A 184 14.02 5.98 -10.55
N VAL A 185 12.82 5.40 -10.63
CA VAL A 185 12.42 4.53 -11.77
C VAL A 185 12.28 5.33 -13.06
N PHE A 186 11.81 6.58 -12.98
CA PHE A 186 11.57 7.42 -14.15
C PHE A 186 12.76 8.32 -14.51
N GLN A 187 13.92 8.14 -13.88
CA GLN A 187 15.09 8.97 -14.14
C GLN A 187 15.45 8.94 -15.63
N PRO A 188 15.62 10.11 -16.29
CA PRO A 188 16.06 10.14 -17.68
C PRO A 188 17.44 9.48 -17.77
N PRO A 189 17.82 8.88 -18.92
CA PRO A 189 19.15 8.34 -19.14
C PRO A 189 20.25 9.33 -18.72
N ALA A 190 21.36 8.84 -18.19
CA ALA A 190 22.44 9.73 -17.77
C ALA A 190 22.92 10.53 -18.99
N SER A 191 23.02 11.86 -18.84
CA SER A 191 23.45 12.74 -19.93
C SER A 191 24.81 12.28 -20.47
N GLY A 192 24.90 12.02 -21.77
CA GLY A 192 26.13 11.54 -22.40
C GLY A 192 26.40 10.03 -22.25
N TYR A 193 25.46 9.24 -21.72
CA TYR A 193 25.60 7.79 -21.67
C TYR A 193 25.48 7.18 -23.07
N THR A 194 26.62 6.79 -23.65
CA THR A 194 26.74 6.11 -24.95
C THR A 194 27.06 4.62 -24.81
N GLY A 195 27.06 4.11 -23.57
CA GLY A 195 27.42 2.73 -23.27
C GLY A 195 26.40 1.72 -23.80
N GLN A 196 26.86 0.49 -23.96
CA GLN A 196 26.04 -0.60 -24.47
C GLN A 196 24.90 -0.94 -23.48
N PRO A 197 23.74 -1.44 -23.93
CA PRO A 197 22.57 -1.69 -23.07
C PRO A 197 22.81 -2.58 -21.83
N TRP A 198 23.83 -3.44 -21.87
CA TRP A 198 24.23 -4.32 -20.78
C TRP A 198 25.21 -3.68 -19.79
N GLN A 199 25.84 -2.57 -20.16
CA GLN A 199 26.49 -1.68 -19.22
C GLN A 199 25.34 -0.88 -18.60
N LEU A 200 24.90 -1.26 -17.41
CA LEU A 200 23.92 -0.47 -16.67
C LEU A 200 24.68 0.69 -16.01
N PRO A 201 24.16 1.93 -16.03
CA PRO A 201 24.77 3.02 -15.29
C PRO A 201 24.94 2.61 -13.81
N PRO A 202 26.04 3.01 -13.15
CA PRO A 202 26.22 2.77 -11.71
C PRO A 202 25.03 3.34 -10.93
N HIS A 203 24.78 2.79 -9.74
CA HIS A 203 23.66 3.14 -8.87
C HIS A 203 23.47 4.67 -8.77
N ARG A 204 22.48 5.21 -9.50
CA ARG A 204 22.23 6.65 -9.51
C ARG A 204 21.52 7.05 -8.22
N PRO A 205 21.91 8.16 -7.58
CA PRO A 205 21.18 8.69 -6.43
C PRO A 205 19.71 8.91 -6.77
N ALA A 206 18.83 8.80 -5.79
CA ALA A 206 17.46 9.29 -5.90
C ALA A 206 17.45 10.73 -6.43
N GLU A 207 16.52 11.09 -7.32
CA GLU A 207 16.34 12.49 -7.73
C GLU A 207 16.11 13.35 -6.49
N THR A 208 16.42 14.63 -6.50
CA THR A 208 15.94 15.61 -5.52
C THR A 208 14.50 16.03 -5.86
N ILE A 209 13.83 16.81 -5.01
CA ILE A 209 12.49 17.31 -5.34
C ILE A 209 12.52 18.21 -6.58
N PRO A 210 13.45 19.18 -6.73
CA PRO A 210 13.53 20.00 -7.94
C PRO A 210 13.82 19.20 -9.22
N GLU A 211 14.64 18.15 -9.14
CA GLU A 211 14.92 17.27 -10.29
C GLU A 211 13.68 16.47 -10.68
N LEU A 212 12.98 15.88 -9.71
CA LEU A 212 11.74 15.15 -9.92
C LEU A 212 10.67 16.03 -10.59
N LEU A 213 10.53 17.29 -10.17
CA LEU A 213 9.57 18.24 -10.76
C LEU A 213 9.92 18.64 -12.21
N ARG A 214 11.18 18.50 -12.62
CA ARG A 214 11.61 18.71 -14.02
C ARG A 214 11.43 17.45 -14.87
N ASN A 215 11.31 16.28 -14.24
CA ASN A 215 11.10 15.02 -14.89
C ASN A 215 9.62 14.86 -15.31
N ARG A 216 9.33 15.17 -16.58
CA ARG A 216 7.96 15.15 -17.12
C ARG A 216 7.26 13.79 -16.95
N THR A 217 8.00 12.70 -17.09
CA THR A 217 7.44 11.34 -16.96
C THR A 217 7.07 11.06 -15.51
N ALA A 218 7.95 11.40 -14.56
CA ALA A 218 7.66 11.25 -13.14
C ALA A 218 6.47 12.13 -12.72
N VAL A 219 6.44 13.40 -13.11
CA VAL A 219 5.34 14.32 -12.80
C VAL A 219 4.02 13.84 -13.40
N ALA A 220 4.01 13.40 -14.66
CA ALA A 220 2.80 12.86 -15.28
C ALA A 220 2.29 11.62 -14.53
N PHE A 221 3.18 10.70 -14.17
CA PHE A 221 2.82 9.53 -13.37
C PHE A 221 2.22 9.92 -12.01
N LEU A 222 2.86 10.83 -11.28
CA LEU A 222 2.39 11.30 -9.97
C LEU A 222 1.05 12.04 -10.06
N ALA A 223 0.87 12.86 -11.08
CA ALA A 223 -0.37 13.58 -11.31
C ALA A 223 -1.52 12.62 -11.65
N ILE A 224 -1.29 11.66 -12.56
CA ILE A 224 -2.29 10.64 -12.90
C ILE A 224 -2.65 9.83 -11.66
N TRP A 225 -1.66 9.37 -10.90
CA TRP A 225 -1.92 8.62 -9.68
C TRP A 225 -2.75 9.42 -8.67
N LEU A 226 -2.39 10.67 -8.40
CA LEU A 226 -3.12 11.53 -7.45
C LEU A 226 -4.56 11.77 -7.90
N VAL A 227 -4.76 12.08 -9.19
CA VAL A 227 -6.09 12.29 -9.75
C VAL A 227 -6.92 11.02 -9.64
N THR A 228 -6.38 9.88 -10.05
CA THR A 228 -7.08 8.59 -9.95
C THR A 228 -7.40 8.21 -8.49
N ASN A 229 -6.47 8.47 -7.56
CA ASN A 229 -6.68 8.24 -6.13
C ASN A 229 -7.85 9.07 -5.59
N LEU A 230 -7.91 10.36 -5.94
CA LEU A 230 -8.99 11.25 -5.54
C LEU A 230 -10.32 10.90 -6.21
N LEU A 231 -10.30 10.52 -7.50
CA LEU A 231 -11.51 10.10 -8.22
C LEU A 231 -12.14 8.87 -7.56
N PHE A 232 -11.34 7.86 -7.21
CA PHE A 232 -11.84 6.67 -6.52
C PHE A 232 -12.38 6.98 -5.12
N GLY A 233 -11.76 7.92 -4.39
CA GLY A 233 -12.24 8.36 -3.08
C GLY A 233 -13.53 9.19 -3.11
N LEU A 234 -13.63 10.15 -4.04
CA LEU A 234 -14.72 11.14 -4.06
C LEU A 234 -15.95 10.67 -4.84
N VAL A 235 -15.73 9.96 -5.94
CA VAL A 235 -16.81 9.56 -6.86
C VAL A 235 -17.33 8.16 -6.53
N SER A 236 -16.69 7.44 -5.59
CA SER A 236 -17.03 6.06 -5.20
C SER A 236 -17.35 5.18 -6.41
N VAL A 237 -16.55 5.32 -7.48
CA VAL A 237 -16.75 4.59 -8.73
C VAL A 237 -16.57 3.10 -8.42
N PRO A 238 -17.63 2.28 -8.52
CA PRO A 238 -17.49 0.85 -8.26
C PRO A 238 -16.50 0.29 -9.28
N LEU A 239 -15.39 -0.26 -8.81
CA LEU A 239 -14.64 -1.20 -9.64
C LEU A 239 -15.50 -2.45 -9.79
N VAL A 240 -15.36 -3.16 -10.90
CA VAL A 240 -16.19 -4.33 -11.23
C VAL A 240 -16.18 -5.36 -10.10
N GLY A 241 -17.17 -5.41 -9.21
CA GLY A 241 -17.18 -6.33 -8.07
C GLY A 241 -16.51 -5.82 -6.79
N GLU A 242 -16.20 -4.53 -6.69
CA GLU A 242 -15.89 -3.83 -5.44
C GLU A 242 -16.97 -2.80 -5.12
N ASN A 243 -17.71 -3.02 -4.03
CA ASN A 243 -18.73 -2.11 -3.53
C ASN A 243 -18.29 -1.34 -2.27
N ALA A 244 -17.00 -1.43 -1.90
CA ALA A 244 -16.45 -0.79 -0.71
C ALA A 244 -15.81 0.56 -1.05
N ALA A 245 -15.96 1.55 -0.16
CA ALA A 245 -15.34 2.85 -0.30
C ALA A 245 -13.81 2.73 -0.27
N ILE A 246 -13.13 3.41 -1.20
CA ILE A 246 -11.67 3.39 -1.31
C ILE A 246 -11.09 4.47 -0.39
N ALA A 247 -10.24 4.07 0.56
CA ALA A 247 -9.57 4.94 1.52
C ALA A 247 -8.43 5.76 0.87
N TRP A 248 -8.82 6.75 0.05
CA TRP A 248 -7.93 7.63 -0.70
C TRP A 248 -6.94 8.41 0.20
N ASP A 249 -7.38 8.73 1.40
CA ASP A 249 -6.62 9.40 2.46
C ASP A 249 -5.54 8.48 3.03
N ALA A 250 -5.86 7.21 3.28
CA ALA A 250 -4.86 6.22 3.67
C ALA A 250 -3.76 6.06 2.62
N HIS A 251 -4.13 6.05 1.33
CA HIS A 251 -3.17 6.02 0.22
C HIS A 251 -2.27 7.26 0.23
N LEU A 252 -2.85 8.44 0.44
CA LEU A 252 -2.11 9.70 0.50
C LEU A 252 -1.12 9.72 1.67
N GLY A 253 -1.53 9.27 2.86
CA GLY A 253 -0.68 9.20 4.05
C GLY A 253 0.50 8.26 3.84
N GLY A 254 0.23 7.08 3.27
CA GLY A 254 1.29 6.14 2.89
C GLY A 254 2.24 6.70 1.84
N PHE A 255 1.70 7.34 0.80
CA PHE A 255 2.48 7.99 -0.25
C PHE A 255 3.45 9.02 0.32
N ILE A 256 2.96 9.94 1.16
CA ILE A 256 3.78 11.00 1.79
C ILE A 256 4.90 10.38 2.62
N ALA A 257 4.58 9.37 3.45
CA ALA A 257 5.59 8.70 4.27
C ALA A 257 6.68 8.03 3.42
N GLY A 258 6.30 7.29 2.38
CA GLY A 258 7.26 6.66 1.46
C GLY A 258 8.13 7.67 0.72
N PHE A 259 7.52 8.76 0.24
CA PHE A 259 8.23 9.84 -0.46
C PHE A 259 9.32 10.48 0.39
N LEU A 260 9.00 10.77 1.66
CA LEU A 260 9.89 11.43 2.61
C LEU A 260 10.93 10.48 3.21
N LEU A 261 10.56 9.22 3.47
CA LEU A 261 11.41 8.24 4.12
C LEU A 261 12.47 7.65 3.16
N PHE A 262 12.12 7.52 1.88
CA PHE A 262 12.97 6.84 0.89
C PHE A 262 14.42 7.37 0.81
N PRO A 263 14.70 8.69 0.76
CA PRO A 263 16.08 9.20 0.69
C PRO A 263 17.00 8.75 1.84
N PHE A 264 16.43 8.43 3.01
CA PHE A 264 17.18 7.94 4.17
C PHE A 264 17.43 6.43 4.13
N LEU A 265 16.61 5.70 3.39
CA LEU A 265 16.67 4.24 3.23
C LEU A 265 17.28 3.82 1.88
N ASP A 266 17.55 4.77 1.00
CA ASP A 266 18.25 4.54 -0.25
C ASP A 266 19.72 4.17 0.03
N ARG A 267 20.13 2.96 -0.39
CA ARG A 267 21.49 2.51 -0.15
C ARG A 267 22.41 3.23 -1.13
N ARG A 268 23.22 4.16 -0.62
CA ARG A 268 24.37 4.66 -1.37
C ARG A 268 25.40 3.53 -1.40
N GLU A 269 25.57 2.85 -2.52
CA GLU A 269 26.79 2.08 -2.73
C GLU A 269 27.95 3.07 -2.70
N THR A 270 28.67 3.12 -1.58
CA THR A 270 30.03 3.64 -1.57
C THR A 270 30.80 2.76 -2.52
N ALA A 271 31.19 3.32 -3.67
CA ALA A 271 32.15 2.69 -4.55
C ALA A 271 33.34 2.29 -3.68
N ARG A 272 33.56 0.97 -3.52
CA ARG A 272 34.85 0.48 -3.05
C ARG A 272 35.80 0.76 -4.20
N ILE A 273 36.54 1.86 -4.07
CA ILE A 273 37.68 2.21 -4.94
C ILE A 273 38.77 1.16 -4.72
#